data_AF-A0A142BPT4-F1
#
_entry.id   AF-A0A142BPT4-F1
#
_cell.length_a   1.000
_cell.length_b   1.000
_cell.length_c   1.000
_cell.angle_alpha   90.00
_cell.angle_beta   90.00
_cell.angle_gamma   90.00
#
_symmetry.space_group_name_H-M   'P 1'
#
loop_
_entity.id
_entity.type
_entity.pdbx_description
1 polymer ?
#
loop_
_entity_poly.entity_id
_entity_poly.type
_entity_poly.pdbx_seq_one_letter_code
_entity_poly.pdbx_strand_id
1 'polypeptide(L)'
;MPRSDQDNVASAAELIAQFKIAQHQMFGLVDEYETEQFHSVEKDTTRLLASIARFEPVDAKEFRTLARFYLDLLEDEDGGYNKHLHDCLRQLIDRHVTRYVDSETGEGG
;
A
#
# COMPACT_ATOMS: atom_id res chain seq x y z
N MET A 1 25.41 26.50 -4.90
CA MET A 1 25.64 25.07 -4.59
C MET A 1 26.29 25.01 -3.22
N PRO A 2 25.60 24.48 -2.22
CA PRO A 2 25.54 23.04 -1.93
C PRO A 2 24.10 22.50 -2.08
N ARG A 3 23.84 21.30 -2.67
CA ARG A 3 23.82 19.94 -2.06
C ARG A 3 23.12 19.95 -0.70
N SER A 4 22.19 19.09 -0.33
CA SER A 4 21.61 17.83 -0.82
C SER A 4 20.70 17.46 0.36
N ASP A 5 19.44 17.10 0.14
CA ASP A 5 18.56 16.35 1.06
C ASP A 5 17.09 16.56 0.61
N GLN A 6 16.83 16.28 -0.67
CA GLN A 6 15.50 15.80 -1.01
C GLN A 6 15.54 14.34 -0.57
N ASP A 7 15.27 14.12 0.71
CA ASP A 7 15.00 12.80 1.27
C ASP A 7 14.09 12.09 0.27
N ASN A 8 14.63 11.06 -0.36
CA ASN A 8 13.93 10.25 -1.34
C ASN A 8 13.00 9.33 -0.54
N VAL A 9 12.03 9.93 0.16
CA VAL A 9 11.00 9.21 0.91
C VAL A 9 10.22 8.44 -0.14
N ALA A 10 10.38 7.11 -0.14
CA ALA A 10 9.66 6.25 -1.07
C ALA A 10 8.16 6.51 -0.91
N SER A 11 7.49 6.80 -2.02
CA SER A 11 6.04 7.01 -2.05
C SER A 11 5.30 5.75 -1.59
N ALA A 12 4.05 5.91 -1.15
CA ALA A 12 3.19 4.75 -0.81
C ALA A 12 3.18 3.69 -1.93
N ALA A 13 3.13 4.15 -3.19
CA ALA A 13 3.12 3.28 -4.37
C ALA A 13 4.42 2.46 -4.51
N GLU A 14 5.57 3.06 -4.23
CA GLU A 14 6.87 2.37 -4.31
C GLU A 14 7.03 1.34 -3.19
N LEU A 15 6.64 1.67 -1.96
CA LEU A 15 6.65 0.73 -0.85
C LEU A 15 5.73 -0.48 -1.13
N ILE A 16 4.53 -0.22 -1.65
CA ILE A 16 3.58 -1.28 -2.04
C ILE A 16 4.14 -2.12 -3.19
N ALA A 17 4.78 -1.52 -4.19
CA ALA A 17 5.38 -2.26 -5.30
C ALA A 17 6.51 -3.18 -4.80
N GLN A 18 7.38 -2.68 -3.92
CA GLN A 18 8.44 -3.48 -3.30
C GLN A 18 7.85 -4.63 -2.47
N PHE A 19 6.80 -4.37 -1.70
CA PHE A 19 6.10 -5.40 -0.93
C PHE A 19 5.54 -6.51 -1.85
N LYS A 20 4.86 -6.14 -2.94
CA LYS A 20 4.30 -7.12 -3.90
C LYS A 20 5.40 -7.95 -4.58
N ILE A 21 6.54 -7.36 -4.88
CA ILE A 21 7.71 -8.09 -5.42
C ILE A 21 8.23 -9.10 -4.39
N ALA A 22 8.42 -8.68 -3.14
CA ALA A 22 8.88 -9.56 -2.07
C ALA A 22 7.88 -10.70 -1.78
N GLN A 23 6.58 -10.41 -1.77
CA GLN A 23 5.53 -11.41 -1.62
C GLN A 23 5.55 -12.43 -2.78
N HIS A 24 5.74 -11.97 -4.01
CA HIS A 24 5.86 -12.86 -5.17
C HIS A 24 7.12 -13.74 -5.11
N GLN A 25 8.25 -13.18 -4.67
CA GLN A 25 9.47 -13.96 -4.42
C GLN A 25 9.25 -15.02 -3.34
N MET A 26 8.54 -14.68 -2.27
CA MET A 26 8.21 -15.61 -1.19
C MET A 26 7.35 -16.77 -1.70
N PHE A 27 6.37 -16.49 -2.56
CA PHE A 27 5.56 -17.53 -3.21
C PHE A 27 6.40 -18.43 -4.12
N GLY A 28 7.38 -17.87 -4.84
CA GLY A 28 8.33 -18.63 -5.64
C GLY A 28 9.28 -19.52 -4.83
N LEU A 29 9.41 -19.27 -3.52
CA LEU A 29 10.24 -20.03 -2.58
C LEU A 29 9.42 -20.98 -1.70
N VAL A 30 8.15 -21.25 -2.04
CA VAL A 30 7.28 -22.11 -1.23
C VAL A 30 7.82 -23.54 -1.08
N ASP A 31 8.51 -24.05 -2.10
CA ASP A 31 9.17 -25.37 -2.08
C ASP A 31 10.52 -25.35 -1.34
N GLU A 32 11.03 -24.15 -1.03
CA GLU A 32 12.30 -23.89 -0.32
C GLU A 32 12.03 -23.28 1.07
N TYR A 33 10.92 -23.71 1.69
CA TYR A 33 10.53 -23.28 3.03
C TYR A 33 11.66 -23.56 4.05
N GLU A 34 11.85 -22.62 4.99
CA GLU A 34 12.93 -22.61 6.01
C GLU A 34 14.37 -22.47 5.50
N THR A 35 14.60 -22.20 4.22
CA THR A 35 15.92 -21.81 3.75
C THR A 35 16.32 -20.41 4.25
N GLU A 36 17.62 -20.12 4.30
CA GLU A 36 18.11 -18.77 4.60
C GLU A 36 17.53 -17.73 3.62
N GLN A 37 17.35 -18.12 2.36
CA GLN A 37 16.76 -17.28 1.33
C GLN A 37 15.29 -17.00 1.61
N PHE A 38 14.50 -18.02 1.98
CA PHE A 38 13.11 -17.84 2.39
C PHE A 38 12.99 -16.87 3.57
N HIS A 39 13.76 -17.09 4.64
CA HIS A 39 13.74 -16.22 5.83
C HIS A 39 14.20 -14.79 5.54
N SER A 40 15.14 -14.60 4.60
CA SER A 40 15.54 -13.27 4.16
C SER A 40 14.38 -12.52 3.51
N VAL A 41 13.65 -13.18 2.58
CA VAL A 41 12.51 -12.58 1.89
C VAL A 41 11.33 -12.35 2.84
N GLU A 42 11.09 -13.26 3.78
CA GLU A 42 10.07 -13.12 4.84
C GLU A 42 10.35 -11.88 5.72
N LYS A 43 11.60 -11.69 6.12
CA LYS A 43 12.03 -10.52 6.90
C LYS A 43 11.87 -9.23 6.12
N ASP A 44 12.23 -9.22 4.84
CA ASP A 44 12.06 -8.06 3.96
C ASP A 44 10.58 -7.72 3.76
N THR A 45 9.73 -8.72 3.55
CA THR A 45 8.27 -8.57 3.44
C THR A 45 7.67 -7.96 4.71
N THR A 46 8.08 -8.48 5.88
CA THR A 46 7.64 -7.96 7.18
C THR A 46 8.08 -6.51 7.41
N ARG A 47 9.33 -6.18 7.06
CA ARG A 47 9.84 -4.81 7.15
C ARG A 47 9.05 -3.87 6.25
N LEU A 48 8.78 -4.26 5.01
CA LEU A 48 8.03 -3.45 4.05
C LEU A 48 6.60 -3.21 4.52
N LEU A 49 5.91 -4.24 5.02
CA LEU A 49 4.57 -4.08 5.58
C LEU A 49 4.56 -3.12 6.77
N ALA A 50 5.54 -3.21 7.67
CA ALA A 50 5.68 -2.29 8.79
C ALA A 50 5.95 -0.84 8.34
N SER A 51 6.71 -0.64 7.26
CA SER A 51 6.91 0.68 6.66
C SER A 51 5.62 1.24 6.06
N ILE A 52 4.85 0.42 5.32
CA ILE A 52 3.56 0.81 4.75
C ILE A 52 2.57 1.17 5.88
N ALA A 53 2.53 0.40 6.95
CA ALA A 53 1.63 0.64 8.09
C ALA A 53 1.94 1.92 8.88
N ARG A 54 3.17 2.43 8.78
CA ARG A 54 3.58 3.71 9.40
C ARG A 54 3.56 4.88 8.42
N PHE A 55 3.26 4.62 7.16
CA PHE A 55 3.25 5.66 6.14
C PHE A 55 2.03 6.57 6.33
N GLU A 56 2.28 7.86 6.55
CA GLU A 56 1.23 8.87 6.62
C GLU A 56 1.03 9.47 5.21
N PRO A 57 -0.14 9.26 4.56
CA PRO A 57 -0.40 9.80 3.23
C PRO A 57 -0.46 11.33 3.26
N VAL A 58 0.29 11.98 2.37
CA VAL A 58 0.35 13.45 2.31
C VAL A 58 -0.74 14.05 1.43
N ASP A 59 -1.33 13.25 0.53
CA ASP A 59 -2.38 13.67 -0.37
C ASP A 59 -3.46 12.60 -0.58
N ALA A 60 -4.56 12.99 -1.24
CA ALA A 60 -5.68 12.10 -1.50
C ALA A 60 -5.33 10.93 -2.44
N LYS A 61 -4.30 11.07 -3.29
CA LYS A 61 -3.83 10.01 -4.19
C LYS A 61 -3.07 8.94 -3.41
N GLU A 62 -2.20 9.32 -2.49
CA GLU A 62 -1.49 8.40 -1.60
C GLU A 62 -2.46 7.70 -0.65
N PHE A 63 -3.40 8.43 -0.06
CA PHE A 63 -4.46 7.84 0.77
C PHE A 63 -5.23 6.78 -0.03
N ARG A 64 -5.66 7.09 -1.25
CA ARG A 64 -6.36 6.13 -2.12
C ARG A 64 -5.51 4.91 -2.44
N THR A 65 -4.20 5.11 -2.61
CA THR A 65 -3.25 4.03 -2.92
C THR A 65 -3.11 3.07 -1.74
N LEU A 66 -2.90 3.57 -0.52
CA LEU A 66 -2.82 2.77 0.70
C LEU A 66 -4.15 2.05 0.99
N ALA A 67 -5.27 2.76 0.89
CA ALA A 67 -6.58 2.20 1.19
C ALA A 67 -6.93 1.05 0.23
N ARG A 68 -6.60 1.19 -1.07
CA ARG A 68 -6.73 0.09 -2.04
C ARG A 68 -5.83 -1.09 -1.70
N PHE A 69 -4.58 -0.84 -1.36
CA PHE A 69 -3.64 -1.90 -0.98
C PHE A 69 -4.16 -2.74 0.19
N TYR A 70 -4.65 -2.11 1.26
CA TYR A 70 -5.19 -2.84 2.41
C TYR A 70 -6.48 -3.60 2.08
N LEU A 71 -7.35 -3.05 1.23
CA LEU A 71 -8.55 -3.76 0.80
C LEU A 71 -8.22 -4.99 -0.05
N ASP A 72 -7.26 -4.86 -0.97
CA ASP A 72 -6.80 -5.99 -1.77
C ASP A 72 -6.22 -7.08 -0.87
N LEU A 73 -5.42 -6.72 0.15
CA LEU A 73 -4.90 -7.68 1.14
C LEU A 73 -6.02 -8.38 1.91
N LEU A 74 -7.05 -7.66 2.34
CA LEU A 74 -8.20 -8.24 3.06
C LEU A 74 -9.05 -9.17 2.16
N GLU A 75 -9.22 -8.83 0.89
CA GLU A 75 -9.95 -9.64 -0.07
C GLU A 75 -9.17 -10.92 -0.43
N ASP A 76 -7.84 -10.83 -0.53
CA ASP A 76 -6.99 -11.99 -0.75
C ASP A 76 -7.04 -12.96 0.46
N GLU A 77 -6.97 -12.42 1.69
CA GLU A 77 -7.01 -13.22 2.93
C GLU A 77 -8.37 -13.87 3.20
N ASP A 78 -9.48 -13.21 2.85
CA ASP A 78 -10.82 -13.76 3.04
C ASP A 78 -11.29 -14.66 1.88
N GLY A 79 -10.45 -14.85 0.87
CA GLY A 79 -10.76 -15.64 -0.32
C GLY A 79 -11.93 -15.08 -1.14
N GLY A 80 -12.19 -13.78 -1.06
CA GLY A 80 -13.31 -13.10 -1.70
C GLY A 80 -14.65 -13.32 -1.02
N TYR A 81 -14.70 -13.90 0.18
CA TYR A 81 -15.96 -14.24 0.86
C TYR A 81 -16.82 -13.01 1.16
N ASN A 82 -16.20 -11.86 1.47
CA ASN A 82 -16.90 -10.61 1.77
C ASN A 82 -16.85 -9.60 0.63
N LYS A 83 -16.80 -10.05 -0.63
CA LYS A 83 -16.74 -9.18 -1.82
C LYS A 83 -17.68 -7.97 -1.78
N HIS A 84 -18.93 -8.16 -1.33
CA HIS A 84 -19.89 -7.05 -1.23
C HIS A 84 -19.43 -5.96 -0.24
N LEU A 85 -18.86 -6.36 0.90
CA LEU A 85 -18.29 -5.43 1.88
C LEU A 85 -17.07 -4.71 1.31
N HIS A 86 -16.19 -5.43 0.62
CA HIS A 86 -15.01 -4.84 -0.05
C HIS A 86 -15.43 -3.79 -1.09
N ASP A 87 -16.43 -4.09 -1.91
CA ASP A 87 -16.97 -3.17 -2.91
C ASP A 87 -17.59 -1.92 -2.26
N CYS A 88 -18.31 -2.08 -1.14
CA CYS A 88 -18.83 -0.95 -0.36
C CYS A 88 -17.70 -0.07 0.21
N LEU A 89 -16.64 -0.68 0.75
CA LEU A 89 -15.48 0.05 1.28
C LEU A 89 -14.73 0.81 0.16
N ARG A 90 -14.57 0.20 -1.02
CA ARG A 90 -13.99 0.85 -2.20
C ARG A 90 -14.79 2.10 -2.59
N GLN A 91 -16.12 2.00 -2.62
CA GLN A 91 -16.99 3.15 -2.93
C GLN A 91 -16.89 4.27 -1.88
N LEU A 92 -16.76 3.92 -0.59
CA LEU A 92 -16.58 4.90 0.48
C LEU A 92 -15.26 5.66 0.34
N ILE A 93 -14.16 4.96 0.05
CA ILE A 93 -12.85 5.57 -0.20
C ILE A 93 -12.92 6.51 -1.41
N ASP A 94 -13.48 6.04 -2.52
CA ASP A 94 -13.59 6.84 -3.74
C ASP A 94 -14.40 8.12 -3.50
N ARG A 95 -15.52 8.03 -2.77
CA ARG A 95 -16.32 9.21 -2.39
C ARG A 95 -15.56 10.18 -1.49
N HIS A 96 -14.76 9.68 -0.55
CA HIS A 96 -13.97 10.50 0.36
C HIS A 96 -12.89 11.30 -0.40
N VAL A 97 -12.20 10.63 -1.32
CA VAL A 97 -11.18 11.25 -2.17
C VAL A 97 -11.78 12.32 -3.08
N THR A 98 -12.95 12.07 -3.69
CA THR A 98 -13.63 13.08 -4.53
C THR A 98 -14.00 14.33 -3.74
N ARG A 99 -14.51 14.18 -2.51
CA ARG A 99 -14.85 15.33 -1.64
C ARG A 99 -13.65 16.16 -1.21
N TYR A 100 -12.48 15.53 -1.06
CA TYR A 100 -11.25 16.24 -0.71
C TYR A 100 -10.78 17.15 -1.85
N VAL A 101 -10.84 16.68 -3.09
CA VAL A 101 -10.48 17.45 -4.30
C VAL A 101 -11.42 18.65 -4.53
N ASP A 102 -12.72 18.47 -4.28
CA ASP A 102 -13.71 19.56 -4.40
C ASP A 102 -13.53 20.64 -3.33
N SER A 103 -12.92 20.29 -2.17
CA SER A 103 -12.68 21.22 -1.06
C SER A 103 -11.43 22.08 -1.27
N GLU A 104 -10.45 21.61 -2.05
CA GLU A 104 -9.22 22.35 -2.39
C GLU A 104 -9.38 23.31 -3.58
N THR A 105 -10.45 23.15 -4.37
CA THR A 105 -10.74 23.99 -5.56
C THR A 105 -11.85 25.03 -5.32
N GLY A 106 -12.40 25.06 -4.11
CA GLY A 106 -13.50 25.94 -3.71
C GLY A 106 -13.10 27.20 -2.95
N GLU A 107 -12.11 27.97 -3.42
CA GLU A 107 -11.94 29.38 -3.02
C GLU A 107 -11.72 30.27 -4.24
N GLY A 108 -12.69 31.16 -4.48
CA GLY A 108 -12.64 32.18 -5.53
C GLY A 108 -14.03 32.67 -5.94
N GLY A 109 -14.88 32.98 -4.95
CA GLY A 109 -16.09 33.80 -5.16
C GLY A 109 -15.74 35.28 -5.16
#